data_AF-A0ABC8M6A0-F1
#
_entry.id   AF-A0ABC8M6A0-F1
#
_cell.length_a   1.000
_cell.length_b   1.000
_cell.length_c   1.000
_cell.angle_alpha   90.00
_cell.angle_beta   90.00
_cell.angle_gamma   90.00
#
_symmetry.space_group_name_H-M   'P 1'
#
loop_
_entity.id
_entity.type
_entity.pdbx_description
1 polymer ?
#
loop_
_entity_poly.entity_id
_entity_poly.type
_entity_poly.pdbx_seq_one_letter_code
_entity_poly.pdbx_strand_id
1 'polypeptide(L)'
;MSSHRFHGSMLQEAYTSGMNDRTNHYRRILNLYMRVHEAVVVKHNAEVEVYRISGKLKLFEEIFNDGVMNHVEDKLEKELSLAHSRLADVKVPNLDWGKLGEPQMWR
;
A
#
# COMPACT_ATOMS: atom_id res chain seq x y z
N MET A 1 36.60 2.19 -46.57
CA MET A 1 36.12 1.06 -45.76
C MET A 1 36.12 1.47 -44.29
N SER A 2 34.98 1.93 -43.77
CA SER A 2 34.83 2.31 -42.34
C SER A 2 33.50 1.81 -41.75
N SER A 3 33.05 0.62 -42.17
CA SER A 3 31.77 0.06 -41.72
C SER A 3 31.85 -0.64 -40.37
N HIS A 4 33.06 -0.97 -39.86
CA HIS A 4 33.21 -1.79 -38.66
C HIS A 4 33.25 -1.02 -37.33
N ARG A 5 33.65 0.26 -37.32
CA ARG A 5 33.66 1.06 -36.06
C ARG A 5 32.27 1.50 -35.64
N PHE A 6 31.38 1.82 -36.59
CA PHE A 6 30.00 2.25 -36.29
C PHE A 6 29.09 1.12 -35.83
N HIS A 7 29.35 -0.13 -36.25
CA HIS A 7 28.51 -1.27 -35.87
C HIS A 7 28.79 -1.75 -34.43
N GLY A 8 30.06 -1.65 -33.98
CA GLY A 8 30.44 -1.97 -32.61
C GLY A 8 29.89 -0.99 -31.57
N SER A 9 29.87 0.30 -31.87
CA SER A 9 29.26 1.32 -30.98
C SER A 9 27.75 1.14 -30.88
N MET A 10 27.07 0.85 -31.99
CA MET A 10 25.62 0.64 -32.03
C MET A 10 25.16 -0.58 -31.22
N LEU A 11 25.91 -1.69 -31.26
CA LEU A 11 25.63 -2.89 -30.45
C LEU A 11 25.84 -2.61 -28.95
N GLN A 12 26.90 -1.89 -28.60
CA GLN A 12 27.20 -1.52 -27.22
C GLN A 12 26.12 -0.58 -26.65
N GLU A 13 25.69 0.42 -27.43
CA GLU A 13 24.60 1.33 -27.07
C GLU A 13 23.28 0.58 -26.88
N ALA A 14 22.93 -0.33 -27.79
CA ALA A 14 21.72 -1.15 -27.68
C ALA A 14 21.74 -2.05 -26.41
N TYR A 15 22.89 -2.65 -26.09
CA TYR A 15 23.05 -3.45 -24.89
C TYR A 15 22.90 -2.60 -23.60
N THR A 16 23.55 -1.43 -23.56
CA THR A 16 23.45 -0.50 -22.41
C THR A 16 22.02 0.02 -22.24
N SER A 17 21.34 0.38 -23.35
CA SER A 17 19.93 0.78 -23.32
C SER A 17 19.05 -0.34 -22.75
N GLY A 18 19.19 -1.58 -23.25
CA GLY A 18 18.43 -2.72 -22.76
C GLY A 18 18.66 -3.03 -21.27
N MET A 19 19.88 -2.80 -20.75
CA MET A 19 20.15 -2.92 -19.32
C MET A 19 19.51 -1.81 -18.49
N ASN A 20 19.53 -0.57 -18.99
CA ASN A 20 18.87 0.56 -18.33
C ASN A 20 17.35 0.37 -18.30
N ASP A 21 16.75 -0.08 -19.40
CA ASP A 21 15.31 -0.34 -19.49
C ASP A 21 14.87 -1.42 -18.50
N ARG A 22 15.63 -2.52 -18.42
CA ARG A 22 15.39 -3.60 -17.47
C ARG A 22 15.51 -3.12 -16.02
N THR A 23 16.54 -2.34 -15.72
CA THR A 23 16.74 -1.76 -14.38
C THR A 23 15.59 -0.83 -14.00
N ASN A 24 15.15 0.02 -14.94
CA ASN A 24 14.03 0.92 -14.74
C ASN A 24 12.71 0.18 -14.55
N HIS A 25 12.49 -0.92 -15.28
CA HIS A 25 11.34 -1.80 -15.11
C HIS A 25 11.27 -2.37 -13.68
N TYR A 26 12.34 -2.99 -13.19
CA TYR A 26 12.36 -3.53 -11.83
C TYR A 26 12.24 -2.45 -10.75
N ARG A 27 12.85 -1.27 -10.94
CA ARG A 27 12.67 -0.13 -10.02
C ARG A 27 11.20 0.30 -9.94
N ARG A 28 10.48 0.33 -11.06
CA ARG A 28 9.04 0.65 -11.08
C ARG A 28 8.23 -0.38 -10.29
N ILE A 29 8.50 -1.67 -10.49
CA ILE A 29 7.83 -2.75 -9.74
C ILE A 29 8.08 -2.61 -8.23
N LEU A 30 9.33 -2.41 -7.82
CA LEU A 30 9.68 -2.25 -6.40
C LEU A 30 8.98 -1.04 -5.78
N ASN A 31 8.96 0.11 -6.48
CA ASN A 31 8.26 1.30 -6.00
C ASN A 31 6.75 1.07 -5.85
N LEU A 32 6.13 0.32 -6.76
CA LEU A 32 4.72 -0.04 -6.65
C LEU A 32 4.45 -0.96 -5.46
N TYR A 33 5.32 -1.95 -5.25
CA TYR A 33 5.25 -2.83 -4.08
C TYR A 33 5.37 -2.05 -2.78
N MET A 34 6.35 -1.14 -2.67
CA MET A 34 6.52 -0.30 -1.49
C MET A 34 5.26 0.53 -1.18
N ARG A 35 4.66 1.17 -2.20
CA ARG A 35 3.43 1.96 -2.02
C ARG A 35 2.25 1.12 -1.54
N VAL A 36 2.08 -0.09 -2.08
CA VAL A 36 1.02 -1.00 -1.62
C VAL A 36 1.28 -1.43 -0.19
N HIS A 37 2.51 -1.82 0.13
CA HIS A 37 2.89 -2.23 1.47
C HIS A 37 2.62 -1.11 2.49
N GLU A 38 3.05 0.13 2.20
CA GLU A 38 2.76 1.29 3.03
C GLU A 38 1.25 1.50 3.23
N ALA A 39 0.46 1.41 2.16
CA ALA A 39 -1.00 1.54 2.26
C ALA A 39 -1.63 0.42 3.10
N VAL A 40 -1.15 -0.81 2.99
CA VAL A 40 -1.58 -1.95 3.82
C VAL A 40 -1.26 -1.72 5.29
N VAL A 41 -0.06 -1.22 5.61
CA VAL A 41 0.33 -0.89 6.98
C VAL A 41 -0.58 0.20 7.56
N VAL A 42 -0.87 1.26 6.79
CA VAL A 42 -1.80 2.32 7.20
C VAL A 42 -3.20 1.75 7.46
N LYS A 43 -3.69 0.89 6.57
CA LYS A 43 -5.00 0.25 6.74
C LYS A 43 -5.05 -0.61 7.99
N HIS A 44 -4.03 -1.44 8.20
CA HIS A 44 -3.93 -2.29 9.36
C HIS A 44 -3.95 -1.48 10.67
N ASN A 45 -3.22 -0.37 10.74
CA ASN A 45 -3.23 0.50 11.91
C ASN A 45 -4.62 1.10 12.19
N ALA A 46 -5.37 1.48 11.15
CA ALA A 46 -6.75 1.95 11.29
C ALA A 46 -7.70 0.83 11.75
N GLU A 47 -7.53 -0.40 11.25
CA GLU A 47 -8.28 -1.58 11.72
C GLU A 47 -7.99 -1.85 13.21
N VAL A 48 -6.72 -1.78 13.63
CA VAL A 48 -6.31 -1.94 15.03
C VAL A 48 -6.94 -0.87 15.93
N GLU A 49 -7.03 0.39 15.48
CA GLU A 49 -7.69 1.46 16.24
C GLU A 49 -9.16 1.12 16.50
N VAL A 50 -9.89 0.70 15.46
CA VAL A 50 -11.29 0.25 15.56
C VAL A 50 -11.40 -0.90 16.57
N TYR A 51 -10.64 -1.98 16.39
CA TYR A 51 -10.69 -3.15 17.28
C TYR A 51 -10.39 -2.79 18.73
N ARG A 52 -9.43 -1.89 18.97
CA ARG A 52 -9.08 -1.44 20.32
C ARG A 52 -10.23 -0.69 20.98
N ILE A 53 -10.93 0.20 20.25
CA ILE A 53 -12.05 0.95 20.81
C ILE A 53 -13.26 0.04 21.03
N SER A 54 -13.59 -0.82 20.06
CA SER A 54 -14.66 -1.82 20.22
C SER A 54 -14.41 -2.75 21.40
N GLY A 55 -13.16 -3.19 21.60
CA GLY A 55 -12.79 -4.01 22.76
C GLY A 55 -12.98 -3.28 24.09
N LYS A 56 -12.71 -1.97 24.14
CA LYS A 56 -12.99 -1.16 25.34
C LYS A 56 -14.47 -1.03 25.63
N LEU A 57 -15.30 -0.78 24.61
CA LEU A 57 -16.77 -0.73 24.76
C LEU A 57 -17.31 -2.05 25.30
N LYS A 58 -16.87 -3.18 24.74
CA LYS A 58 -17.28 -4.50 25.22
C LYS A 58 -16.88 -4.74 26.69
N LEU A 59 -15.65 -4.39 27.07
CA LEU A 59 -15.23 -4.48 28.48
C LEU A 59 -16.05 -3.55 29.37
N PHE A 60 -16.47 -2.41 28.85
CA PHE A 60 -17.30 -1.46 29.58
C PHE A 60 -18.68 -2.02 29.88
N GLU A 61 -19.35 -2.60 28.87
CA GLU A 61 -20.62 -3.32 28.99
C GLU A 61 -20.51 -4.52 29.96
N GLU A 62 -19.37 -5.22 29.96
CA GLU A 62 -19.14 -6.39 30.82
C GLU A 62 -18.87 -6.02 32.29
N ILE A 63 -18.23 -4.87 32.55
CA ILE A 63 -17.80 -4.46 33.91
C ILE A 63 -18.81 -3.52 34.58
N PHE A 64 -19.44 -2.62 33.83
CA PHE A 64 -20.33 -1.59 34.36
C PHE A 64 -21.78 -1.87 33.99
N ASN A 65 -22.66 -1.96 34.99
CA ASN A 65 -24.11 -2.02 34.77
C ASN A 65 -24.73 -0.63 34.63
N ASP A 66 -25.83 -0.55 33.87
CA ASP A 66 -26.88 0.47 33.90
C ASP A 66 -26.40 1.92 34.15
N GLY A 67 -25.51 2.38 33.28
CA GLY A 67 -25.26 3.80 33.08
C GLY A 67 -24.50 4.55 34.15
N VAL A 68 -23.78 3.84 35.03
CA VAL A 68 -22.83 4.44 35.98
C VAL A 68 -21.80 5.34 35.27
N MET A 69 -21.49 5.07 34.01
CA MET A 69 -20.47 5.81 33.25
C MET A 69 -20.88 6.13 31.79
N ASN A 70 -22.18 6.36 31.52
CA ASN A 70 -22.73 6.65 30.17
C ASN A 70 -21.91 7.68 29.36
N HIS A 71 -21.40 8.74 30.01
CA HIS A 71 -20.62 9.77 29.34
C HIS A 71 -19.30 9.25 28.72
N VAL A 72 -18.69 8.21 29.29
CA VAL A 72 -17.48 7.57 28.74
C VAL A 72 -17.85 6.63 27.61
N GLU A 73 -18.94 5.89 27.76
CA GLU A 73 -19.51 5.02 26.72
C GLU A 73 -19.86 5.84 25.47
N ASP A 74 -20.66 6.90 25.61
CA ASP A 74 -21.01 7.84 24.54
C ASP A 74 -19.77 8.39 23.83
N LYS A 75 -18.70 8.67 24.60
CA LYS A 75 -17.44 9.16 24.05
C LYS A 75 -16.74 8.07 23.24
N LEU A 76 -16.67 6.84 23.75
CA LEU A 76 -16.07 5.71 23.06
C LEU A 76 -16.85 5.35 21.79
N GLU A 77 -18.19 5.44 21.79
CA GLU A 77 -19.01 5.23 20.60
C GLU A 77 -18.72 6.29 19.52
N LYS A 78 -18.60 7.56 19.91
CA LYS A 78 -18.21 8.64 18.98
C LYS A 78 -16.80 8.43 18.44
N GLU A 79 -15.85 8.04 19.28
CA GLU A 79 -14.49 7.70 18.87
C GLU A 79 -14.48 6.49 17.91
N LEU A 80 -15.31 5.49 18.17
CA LEU A 80 -15.45 4.31 17.31
C LEU A 80 -16.03 4.69 15.94
N SER A 81 -17.07 5.52 15.91
CA SER A 81 -17.65 6.05 14.67
C SER A 81 -16.62 6.81 13.83
N LEU A 82 -15.82 7.67 14.47
CA LEU A 82 -14.73 8.39 13.81
C LEU A 82 -13.63 7.44 13.30
N ALA A 83 -13.26 6.43 14.08
CA ALA A 83 -12.27 5.44 13.67
C ALA A 83 -12.75 4.61 12.45
N HIS A 84 -14.03 4.23 12.42
CA HIS A 84 -14.63 3.60 11.23
C HIS A 84 -14.60 4.51 10.00
N SER A 85 -14.90 5.81 10.16
CA SER A 85 -14.80 6.77 9.06
C SER A 85 -13.37 6.84 8.52
N ARG A 86 -12.37 6.97 9.42
CA ARG A 86 -10.95 7.00 9.03
C ARG A 86 -10.54 5.72 8.30
N LEU A 87 -10.98 4.55 8.79
CA LEU A 87 -10.71 3.26 8.14
C LEU A 87 -11.31 3.20 6.73
N ALA A 88 -12.54 3.67 6.54
CA ALA A 88 -13.21 3.70 5.23
C ALA A 88 -12.49 4.61 4.20
N ASP A 89 -11.81 5.66 4.70
CA ASP A 89 -11.03 6.58 3.89
C ASP A 89 -9.67 6.00 3.47
N VAL A 90 -9.14 4.99 4.16
CA VAL A 90 -7.87 4.35 3.76
C VAL A 90 -8.04 3.57 2.46
N LYS A 91 -7.33 4.01 1.42
CA LYS A 91 -7.29 3.32 0.12
C LYS A 91 -6.04 2.46 0.03
N VAL A 92 -6.24 1.15 -0.17
CA VAL A 92 -5.16 0.23 -0.55
C VAL A 92 -5.25 0.01 -2.05
N PRO A 93 -4.21 0.38 -2.83
CA PRO A 93 -4.22 0.14 -4.27
C PRO A 93 -4.33 -1.35 -4.58
N ASN A 94 -5.28 -1.71 -5.45
CA ASN A 94 -5.40 -3.06 -5.97
C ASN A 94 -4.56 -3.17 -7.25
N LEU A 95 -3.33 -3.66 -7.12
CA LEU A 95 -2.43 -3.85 -8.25
C LEU A 95 -2.67 -5.20 -8.93
N ASP A 96 -2.77 -5.16 -10.26
CA ASP A 96 -2.75 -6.36 -11.10
C ASP A 96 -1.29 -6.81 -11.29
N TRP A 97 -0.85 -7.69 -10.40
CA TRP A 97 0.50 -8.27 -10.44
C TRP A 97 0.78 -9.05 -11.72
N GLY A 98 -0.25 -9.62 -12.36
CA GLY A 98 -0.13 -10.36 -13.61
C GLY A 98 0.35 -9.45 -14.76
N LYS A 99 -0.18 -8.23 -14.82
CA LYS A 99 0.24 -7.23 -15.83
C LYS A 99 1.60 -6.60 -15.57
N LEU A 100 2.11 -6.66 -14.33
CA LEU A 100 3.40 -6.05 -13.96
C LEU A 100 4.60 -6.92 -14.29
N GLY A 101 4.42 -8.25 -14.38
CA GLY A 101 5.47 -9.20 -14.76
C GLY A 101 5.73 -9.30 -16.27
N GLU A 102 4.86 -8.71 -17.10
CA GLU A 102 5.05 -8.72 -18.54
C GLU A 102 6.16 -7.75 -18.94
N PRO A 103 7.23 -8.22 -19.61
CA PRO A 103 8.21 -7.32 -20.17
C PRO A 103 7.51 -6.42 -21.18
N GLN A 104 7.66 -5.10 -21.06
CA GLN A 104 7.27 -4.15 -22.11
C GLN A 104 8.18 -4.41 -23.32
N MET A 105 7.79 -5.36 -24.15
CA MET A 105 8.39 -5.64 -25.44
C MET A 105 7.98 -4.48 -26.34
N TRP A 106 8.93 -3.58 -26.60
CA TRP A 106 8.80 -2.54 -27.60
C TRP A 106 8.47 -3.19 -28.95
N ARG A 107 7.33 -2.81 -29.56
CA ARG A 107 7.06 -3.03 -30.98
C ARG A 107 7.59 -1.85 -31.77
#